data_AF-A0A5B8VN92-F1
#
_entry.id   AF-A0A5B8VN92-F1
#
_cell.length_a   1.000
_cell.length_b   1.000
_cell.length_c   1.000
_cell.angle_alpha   90.00
_cell.angle_beta   90.00
_cell.angle_gamma   90.00
#
_symmetry.space_group_name_H-M   'P 1'
#
loop_
_entity.id
_entity.type
_entity.pdbx_description
1 polymer ?
#
loop_
_entity_poly.entity_id
_entity_poly.type
_entity_poly.pdbx_seq_one_letter_code
_entity_poly.pdbx_strand_id
1 'polypeptide(L)'
;MTNTTELGILKFNLSGVYSHSDQNTLNTTNQVGSFFGSEPPMVLQILTMIPTMPVYDASTTSGYGTYNTTTQGEMYSLNMVGMNNMLQRSTNVDRMLLSGTGEVDFGKLLLLKNQSLKYKLNVSWDKTYAKDFNWVPTFDFTPFYTNTIAKLDEGYRNYTTALIENILTYTAQFGKHNLEVTAGQTYQNDNYNTLTGHAEGFAEPYKMELANGESTVSSSYSSQHYISSLLGRINYNYDERYLLSATIRRDGSSRFSEANRFGYFPSVSVGWKINKEKFFKVDEHIISELKLRASYGVLGNENIGEYAYLQSVNRNYVYNFNNAVVYGVVSLRLWMII
;
A
#
# COMPACT_ATOMS: atom_id res chain seq x y z
N MET A 1 -17.18 -12.81 2.59
CA MET A 1 -18.35 -13.53 2.03
C MET A 1 -18.37 -13.30 0.53
N THR A 2 -18.66 -14.34 -0.27
CA THR A 2 -18.74 -14.22 -1.73
C THR A 2 -20.00 -14.93 -2.21
N ASN A 3 -20.89 -14.21 -2.88
CA ASN A 3 -22.10 -14.77 -3.49
C ASN A 3 -21.97 -14.66 -5.00
N THR A 4 -22.17 -15.79 -5.70
CA THR A 4 -22.25 -15.82 -7.16
C THR A 4 -23.63 -16.33 -7.55
N THR A 5 -24.31 -15.61 -8.43
CA THR A 5 -25.62 -16.02 -8.95
C THR A 5 -25.60 -15.90 -10.47
N GLU A 6 -25.98 -16.98 -11.14
CA GLU A 6 -26.14 -17.02 -12.59
C GLU A 6 -27.62 -17.24 -12.91
N LEU A 7 -28.22 -16.28 -13.63
CA LEU A 7 -29.61 -16.27 -14.05
C LEU A 7 -29.65 -16.10 -15.57
N GLY A 8 -29.44 -17.19 -16.30
CA GLY A 8 -29.52 -17.24 -17.76
C GLY A 8 -28.49 -16.36 -18.47
N ILE A 9 -28.90 -15.15 -18.83
CA ILE A 9 -28.10 -14.14 -19.54
C ILE A 9 -27.31 -13.22 -18.59
N LEU A 10 -27.65 -13.24 -17.29
CA LEU A 10 -27.04 -12.40 -16.27
C LEU A 10 -26.16 -13.23 -15.34
N LYS A 11 -24.96 -12.70 -15.04
CA LYS A 11 -24.07 -13.24 -14.02
C LYS A 11 -23.67 -12.13 -13.06
N PHE A 12 -23.88 -12.37 -11.78
CA PHE A 12 -23.48 -11.44 -10.73
C PHE A 12 -22.55 -12.11 -9.74
N ASN A 13 -21.55 -11.38 -9.29
CA ASN A 13 -20.71 -11.75 -8.15
C ASN A 13 -20.61 -10.55 -7.23
N LEU A 14 -20.82 -10.79 -5.93
CA LEU A 14 -20.58 -9.82 -4.89
C LEU A 14 -19.64 -10.45 -3.87
N SER A 15 -18.58 -9.72 -3.51
CA SER A 15 -17.66 -10.10 -2.46
C SER A 15 -17.48 -8.96 -1.47
N GLY A 16 -17.42 -9.31 -0.19
CA GLY A 16 -17.15 -8.39 0.90
C GLY A 16 -16.23 -9.04 1.92
N VAL A 17 -15.17 -8.34 2.29
CA VAL A 17 -14.20 -8.76 3.30
C VAL A 17 -14.05 -7.63 4.31
N TYR A 18 -14.16 -7.98 5.59
CA TYR A 18 -13.76 -7.14 6.69
C TYR A 18 -12.61 -7.83 7.40
N SER A 19 -11.58 -7.07 7.76
CA SER A 19 -10.48 -7.54 8.59
C SER A 19 -10.15 -6.51 9.66
N HIS A 20 -9.98 -6.99 10.88
CA HIS A 20 -9.47 -6.22 12.00
C HIS A 20 -8.12 -6.81 12.42
N SER A 21 -7.16 -5.95 12.71
CA SER A 21 -5.84 -6.32 13.24
C SER A 21 -5.51 -5.41 14.42
N ASP A 22 -5.17 -6.01 15.54
CA ASP A 22 -4.54 -5.34 16.68
C ASP A 22 -3.07 -5.78 16.74
N GLN A 23 -2.16 -4.81 16.60
CA GLN A 23 -0.73 -5.05 16.54
C GLN A 23 -0.05 -4.38 17.72
N ASN A 24 0.47 -5.18 18.65
CA ASN A 24 1.43 -4.71 19.65
C ASN A 24 2.85 -4.88 19.08
N THR A 25 3.38 -3.82 18.50
CA THR A 25 4.70 -3.86 17.83
C THR A 25 5.80 -3.43 18.79
N LEU A 26 6.62 -4.41 19.18
CA LEU A 26 7.85 -4.18 19.97
C LEU A 26 9.09 -3.91 19.09
N ASN A 27 8.96 -4.07 17.77
CA ASN A 27 10.10 -3.92 16.85
C ASN A 27 10.38 -2.46 16.51
N THR A 28 11.65 -2.10 16.71
CA THR A 28 12.23 -0.78 16.57
C THR A 28 12.90 -0.66 15.20
N THR A 29 12.41 0.24 14.36
CA THR A 29 13.27 0.79 13.29
C THR A 29 13.31 2.31 13.30
N ASN A 30 12.23 3.02 13.66
CA ASN A 30 12.20 4.47 13.38
C ASN A 30 11.86 5.44 14.53
N GLN A 31 11.50 5.00 15.74
CA GLN A 31 11.19 5.95 16.82
C GLN A 31 11.82 5.67 18.20
N VAL A 32 12.18 4.43 18.51
CA VAL A 32 13.04 4.14 19.67
C VAL A 32 14.53 4.18 19.29
N GLY A 33 14.86 4.14 17.99
CA GLY A 33 16.22 4.39 17.50
C GLY A 33 16.74 5.79 17.83
N SER A 34 15.85 6.72 18.21
CA SER A 34 16.26 8.03 18.73
C SER A 34 16.62 8.02 20.21
N PHE A 35 16.19 7.02 20.99
CA PHE A 35 16.53 6.93 22.42
C PHE A 35 17.84 6.17 22.66
N PHE A 36 18.16 5.18 21.81
CA PHE A 36 19.23 4.23 22.10
C PHE A 36 20.38 4.17 21.09
N GLY A 37 20.41 5.01 20.04
CA GLY A 37 21.42 4.85 19.00
C GLY A 37 21.33 3.46 18.34
N SER A 38 22.40 2.99 17.70
CA SER A 38 22.46 1.73 16.96
C SER A 38 22.47 0.48 17.87
N GLU A 39 21.49 0.34 18.75
CA GLU A 39 21.32 -0.84 19.59
C GLU A 39 20.72 -2.02 18.81
N PRO A 40 21.13 -3.26 19.11
CA PRO A 40 20.59 -4.43 18.47
C PRO A 40 19.11 -4.66 18.85
N PRO A 41 18.38 -5.46 18.05
CA PRO A 41 16.97 -5.76 18.33
C PRO A 41 16.74 -6.27 19.75
N MET A 42 15.59 -5.96 20.36
CA MET A 42 15.24 -6.36 21.73
C MET A 42 15.46 -7.86 22.02
N VAL A 43 15.24 -8.73 21.01
CA VAL A 43 15.50 -10.17 21.13
C VAL A 43 16.98 -10.49 21.39
N LEU A 44 17.90 -9.74 20.79
CA LEU A 44 19.34 -9.90 21.05
C LEU A 44 19.71 -9.33 22.42
N GLN A 45 19.09 -8.24 22.85
CA GLN A 45 19.30 -7.68 24.19
C GLN A 45 18.89 -8.64 25.32
N ILE A 46 17.88 -9.50 25.09
CA ILE A 46 17.52 -10.58 26.04
C ILE A 46 18.67 -11.58 26.19
N LEU A 47 19.37 -11.92 25.10
CA LEU A 47 20.50 -12.88 25.13
C LEU A 47 21.74 -12.30 25.82
N THR A 48 21.88 -10.99 25.87
CA THR A 48 22.99 -10.28 26.52
C THR A 48 22.59 -9.66 27.86
N MET A 49 21.40 -9.98 28.39
CA MET A 49 20.94 -9.48 29.68
C MET A 49 21.79 -10.08 30.81
N ILE A 50 22.10 -9.29 31.84
CA ILE A 50 22.87 -9.77 32.99
C ILE A 50 22.06 -10.86 33.71
N PRO A 51 22.55 -12.13 33.79
CA PRO A 51 21.77 -13.23 34.36
C PRO A 51 21.42 -13.05 35.85
N THR A 52 22.17 -12.18 36.55
CA THR A 52 22.01 -11.87 37.98
C THR A 52 21.24 -10.58 38.24
N MET A 53 20.82 -9.84 37.21
CA MET A 53 19.97 -8.66 37.37
C MET A 53 18.55 -9.10 37.76
N PRO A 54 17.99 -8.60 38.89
CA PRO A 54 16.64 -8.95 39.28
C PRO A 54 15.62 -8.41 38.27
N VAL A 55 14.53 -9.14 38.05
CA VAL A 55 13.46 -8.67 37.16
C VAL A 55 12.70 -7.52 37.81
N TYR A 56 12.35 -7.65 39.09
CA TYR A 56 11.67 -6.62 39.87
C TYR A 56 12.56 -6.17 41.03
N ASP A 57 12.54 -4.87 41.31
CA ASP A 57 13.28 -4.29 42.43
C ASP A 57 12.48 -3.11 42.99
N ALA A 58 11.96 -3.26 44.21
CA ALA A 58 11.16 -2.22 44.86
C ALA A 58 12.00 -1.01 45.31
N SER A 59 13.34 -1.11 45.28
CA SER A 59 14.23 -0.01 45.61
C SER A 59 14.44 0.97 44.45
N THR A 60 14.06 0.60 43.21
CA THR A 60 14.16 1.46 42.03
C THR A 60 12.86 2.19 41.78
N THR A 61 12.95 3.42 41.25
CA THR A 61 11.78 4.25 40.90
C THR A 61 10.91 3.60 39.83
N SER A 62 11.51 2.78 38.97
CA SER A 62 10.82 2.02 37.91
C SER A 62 10.14 0.75 38.44
N GLY A 63 10.48 0.26 39.64
CA GLY A 63 10.02 -1.02 40.18
C GLY A 63 10.67 -2.25 39.52
N TYR A 64 11.62 -2.04 38.61
CA TYR A 64 12.34 -3.06 37.87
C TYR A 64 13.83 -3.02 38.22
N GLY A 65 14.46 -4.18 38.25
CA GLY A 65 15.87 -4.27 38.60
C GLY A 65 16.79 -3.64 37.56
N THR A 66 17.92 -3.14 38.04
CA THR A 66 19.01 -2.55 37.28
C THR A 66 20.33 -3.25 37.58
N TYR A 67 21.40 -2.92 36.85
CA TYR A 67 22.72 -3.45 37.15
C TYR A 67 23.29 -2.84 38.43
N ASN A 68 24.05 -3.64 39.17
CA ASN A 68 24.76 -3.20 40.36
C ASN A 68 26.14 -2.69 39.97
N THR A 69 26.37 -1.39 40.09
CA THR A 69 27.65 -0.73 39.76
C THR A 69 28.85 -1.28 40.54
N THR A 70 28.63 -1.86 41.73
CA THR A 70 29.68 -2.39 42.61
C THR A 70 30.10 -3.81 42.21
N THR A 71 29.15 -4.67 41.82
CA THR A 71 29.44 -6.08 41.52
C THR A 71 29.51 -6.39 40.02
N GLN A 72 28.78 -5.64 39.19
CA GLN A 72 28.65 -5.86 37.75
C GLN A 72 29.33 -4.75 36.93
N GLY A 73 29.59 -3.58 37.55
CA GLY A 73 30.11 -2.40 36.85
C GLY A 73 29.05 -1.71 35.98
N GLU A 74 29.43 -0.62 35.32
CA GLU A 74 28.56 0.07 34.35
C GLU A 74 28.42 -0.77 33.08
N MET A 75 27.19 -1.17 32.75
CA MET A 75 26.91 -2.01 31.58
C MET A 75 25.74 -1.48 30.76
N TYR A 76 25.81 -1.67 29.44
CA TYR A 76 24.69 -1.49 28.53
C TYR A 76 23.74 -2.70 28.59
N SER A 77 23.11 -2.88 29.75
CA SER A 77 22.11 -3.92 29.97
C SER A 77 20.80 -3.30 30.42
N LEU A 78 19.71 -3.69 29.77
CA LEU A 78 18.38 -3.18 30.02
C LEU A 78 17.48 -4.29 30.53
N ASN A 79 16.65 -3.96 31.53
CA ASN A 79 15.58 -4.85 31.96
C ASN A 79 14.46 -4.88 30.90
N MET A 80 14.52 -5.89 30.04
CA MET A 80 13.61 -6.04 28.91
C MET A 80 12.16 -6.24 29.33
N VAL A 81 11.94 -6.90 30.48
CA VAL A 81 10.59 -7.06 31.06
C VAL A 81 10.07 -5.71 31.53
N GLY A 82 10.90 -4.91 32.20
CA GLY A 82 10.54 -3.56 32.62
C GLY A 82 10.20 -2.65 31.44
N MET A 83 11.06 -2.62 30.43
CA MET A 83 10.84 -1.81 29.23
C MET A 83 9.55 -2.21 28.52
N ASN A 84 9.31 -3.50 28.33
CA ASN A 84 8.10 -4.01 27.68
C ASN A 84 6.80 -3.70 28.44
N ASN A 85 6.86 -3.58 29.77
CA ASN A 85 5.69 -3.22 30.58
C ASN A 85 5.45 -1.71 30.68
N MET A 86 6.49 -0.89 30.50
CA MET A 86 6.38 0.57 30.56
C MET A 86 5.90 1.19 29.25
N LEU A 87 6.37 0.66 28.12
CA LEU A 87 5.98 1.15 26.81
C LEU A 87 4.63 0.56 26.41
N GLN A 88 3.70 1.40 25.98
CA GLN A 88 2.44 0.93 25.40
C GLN A 88 2.38 1.35 23.93
N ARG A 89 2.31 0.38 23.04
CA ARG A 89 2.19 0.63 21.61
C ARG A 89 1.16 -0.27 20.97
N SER A 90 0.24 0.32 20.23
CA SER A 90 -0.72 -0.44 19.45
C SER A 90 -0.98 0.22 18.09
N THR A 91 -1.12 -0.62 17.08
CA THR A 91 -1.65 -0.22 15.78
C THR A 91 -2.88 -1.06 15.52
N ASN A 92 -4.04 -0.41 15.55
CA ASN A 92 -5.34 -1.00 15.24
C ASN A 92 -5.65 -0.69 13.78
N VAL A 93 -5.93 -1.72 12.98
CA VAL A 93 -6.24 -1.57 11.55
C VAL A 93 -7.56 -2.24 11.23
N ASP A 94 -8.50 -1.45 10.75
CA ASP A 94 -9.77 -1.93 10.19
C ASP A 94 -9.74 -1.73 8.69
N ARG A 95 -9.98 -2.81 7.94
CA ARG A 95 -10.10 -2.76 6.49
C ARG A 95 -11.41 -3.37 6.03
N MET A 96 -12.08 -2.67 5.14
CA MET A 96 -13.27 -3.13 4.45
C MET A 96 -13.03 -3.10 2.94
N LEU A 97 -13.12 -4.26 2.30
CA LEU A 97 -13.02 -4.42 0.86
C LEU A 97 -14.36 -4.95 0.34
N LEU A 98 -15.00 -4.18 -0.52
CA LEU A 98 -16.24 -4.52 -1.21
C LEU A 98 -15.97 -4.56 -2.71
N SER A 99 -16.44 -5.58 -3.39
CA SER A 99 -16.33 -5.68 -4.85
C SER A 99 -17.58 -6.34 -5.43
N GLY A 100 -18.07 -5.80 -6.53
CA GLY A 100 -19.20 -6.35 -7.28
C GLY A 100 -18.86 -6.45 -8.75
N THR A 101 -19.35 -7.50 -9.40
CA THR A 101 -19.30 -7.63 -10.86
C THR A 101 -20.68 -8.02 -11.37
N GLY A 102 -21.13 -7.36 -12.44
CA GLY A 102 -22.32 -7.73 -13.20
C GLY A 102 -21.96 -7.95 -14.65
N GLU A 103 -22.38 -9.06 -15.24
CA GLU A 103 -22.16 -9.40 -16.64
C GLU A 103 -23.48 -9.72 -17.33
N VAL A 104 -23.65 -9.21 -18.54
CA VAL A 104 -24.79 -9.46 -19.42
C VAL A 104 -24.28 -10.07 -20.72
N ASP A 105 -24.80 -11.25 -21.10
CA ASP A 105 -24.51 -11.92 -22.36
C ASP A 105 -25.63 -11.69 -23.38
N PHE A 106 -25.45 -10.69 -24.25
CA PHE A 106 -26.37 -10.38 -25.33
C PHE A 106 -26.37 -11.45 -26.43
N GLY A 107 -25.31 -12.26 -26.56
CA GLY A 107 -25.27 -13.37 -27.51
C GLY A 107 -26.34 -14.42 -27.18
N LYS A 108 -26.45 -14.77 -25.89
CA LYS A 108 -27.53 -15.62 -25.40
C LYS A 108 -28.90 -14.96 -25.56
N LEU A 109 -29.02 -13.66 -25.25
CA LEU A 109 -30.30 -12.93 -25.37
C LEU A 109 -30.83 -12.89 -26.81
N LEU A 110 -29.95 -12.65 -27.78
CA LEU A 110 -30.28 -12.52 -29.20
C LEU A 110 -30.22 -13.85 -29.97
N LEU A 111 -29.95 -14.97 -29.27
CA LEU A 111 -29.81 -16.31 -29.86
C LEU A 111 -28.81 -16.36 -31.02
N LEU A 112 -27.74 -15.57 -30.94
CA LEU A 112 -26.72 -15.52 -31.98
C LEU A 112 -25.95 -16.85 -32.03
N LYS A 113 -25.85 -17.44 -33.23
CA LYS A 113 -25.00 -18.60 -33.46
C LYS A 113 -23.57 -18.14 -33.71
N ASN A 114 -22.62 -18.74 -33.01
CA ASN A 114 -21.18 -18.51 -33.17
C ASN A 114 -20.72 -17.06 -32.95
N GLN A 115 -21.54 -16.23 -32.29
CA GLN A 115 -21.19 -14.87 -31.91
C GLN A 115 -21.73 -14.57 -30.52
N SER A 116 -21.02 -13.77 -29.73
CA SER A 116 -21.51 -13.28 -28.43
C SER A 116 -21.01 -11.87 -28.18
N LEU A 117 -21.89 -11.03 -27.65
CA LEU A 117 -21.53 -9.72 -27.14
C LEU A 117 -21.79 -9.72 -25.64
N LYS A 118 -20.75 -9.48 -24.85
CA LYS A 118 -20.80 -9.48 -23.40
C LYS A 118 -20.43 -8.10 -22.87
N TYR A 119 -21.26 -7.58 -21.98
CA TYR A 119 -20.95 -6.40 -21.21
C TYR A 119 -20.69 -6.79 -19.77
N LYS A 120 -19.58 -6.31 -19.19
CA LYS A 120 -19.18 -6.56 -17.82
C LYS A 120 -18.87 -5.24 -17.11
N LEU A 121 -19.55 -5.01 -16.00
CA LEU A 121 -19.30 -3.92 -15.06
C LEU A 121 -18.58 -4.51 -13.84
N ASN A 122 -17.41 -3.98 -13.50
CA ASN A 122 -16.75 -4.24 -12.22
C ASN A 122 -16.77 -2.96 -11.39
N VAL A 123 -17.04 -3.09 -10.10
CA VAL A 123 -16.92 -2.02 -9.12
C VAL A 123 -16.20 -2.55 -7.89
N SER A 124 -15.28 -1.77 -7.33
CA SER A 124 -14.69 -2.07 -6.02
C SER A 124 -14.48 -0.83 -5.19
N TRP A 125 -14.48 -1.04 -3.88
CA TRP A 125 -14.25 -0.03 -2.87
C TRP A 125 -13.48 -0.67 -1.72
N ASP A 126 -12.29 -0.15 -1.45
CA ASP A 126 -11.39 -0.59 -0.39
C ASP A 126 -11.16 0.60 0.54
N LYS A 127 -11.46 0.43 1.82
CA LYS A 127 -11.17 1.42 2.85
C LYS A 127 -10.40 0.79 3.97
N THR A 128 -9.24 1.37 4.29
CA THR A 128 -8.43 1.01 5.44
C THR A 128 -8.33 2.20 6.37
N TYR A 129 -8.69 1.99 7.64
CA TYR A 129 -8.49 2.92 8.74
C TYR A 129 -7.46 2.31 9.69
N ALA A 130 -6.45 3.08 10.05
CA ALA A 130 -5.50 2.69 11.07
C ALA A 130 -5.43 3.75 12.18
N LYS A 131 -5.49 3.29 13.43
CA LYS A 131 -5.17 4.07 14.62
C LYS A 131 -3.85 3.56 15.19
N ASP A 132 -2.87 4.45 15.23
CA ASP A 132 -1.58 4.24 15.88
C ASP A 132 -1.61 4.93 17.25
N PHE A 133 -1.09 4.25 18.27
CA PHE A 133 -0.96 4.75 19.63
C PHE A 133 0.42 4.35 20.16
N ASN A 134 1.13 5.30 20.75
CA ASN A 134 2.44 5.08 21.35
C ASN A 134 2.59 5.95 22.60
N TRP A 135 2.69 5.30 23.76
CA TRP A 135 2.91 5.93 25.05
C TRP A 135 4.25 5.51 25.63
N VAL A 136 5.01 6.50 26.08
CA VAL A 136 6.30 6.33 26.73
C VAL A 136 6.28 7.16 28.02
N PRO A 137 6.21 6.55 29.21
CA PRO A 137 6.26 7.29 30.47
C PRO A 137 7.69 7.76 30.77
N THR A 138 7.87 8.57 31.81
CA THR A 138 9.21 8.74 32.38
C THR A 138 9.67 7.41 32.99
N PHE A 139 10.94 7.09 32.85
CA PHE A 139 11.55 5.94 33.51
C PHE A 139 13.03 6.17 33.75
N ASP A 140 13.53 5.50 34.78
CA ASP A 140 14.95 5.45 35.10
C ASP A 140 15.33 4.00 35.37
N PHE A 141 15.97 3.36 34.39
CA PHE A 141 16.55 2.03 34.56
C PHE A 141 18.04 2.13 34.87
N THR A 142 18.78 2.88 34.06
CA THR A 142 20.21 3.10 34.21
C THR A 142 20.59 4.47 33.66
N PRO A 143 21.77 5.03 33.97
CA PRO A 143 22.27 6.26 33.33
C PRO A 143 22.28 6.24 31.80
N PHE A 144 22.27 5.06 31.17
CA PHE A 144 22.22 4.87 29.72
C PHE A 144 20.79 4.63 29.19
N TYR A 145 19.85 4.28 30.07
CA TYR A 145 18.46 3.94 29.75
C TYR A 145 17.49 4.72 30.66
N THR A 146 17.45 6.03 30.47
CA THR A 146 16.51 6.95 31.13
C THR A 146 15.61 7.63 30.11
N ASN A 147 14.35 7.88 30.48
CA ASN A 147 13.49 8.85 29.83
C ASN A 147 12.96 9.84 30.88
N THR A 148 13.32 11.11 30.75
CA THR A 148 12.94 12.16 31.71
C THR A 148 11.67 12.91 31.30
N ILE A 149 11.16 12.68 30.09
CA ILE A 149 9.97 13.35 29.57
C ILE A 149 8.99 12.29 29.08
N ALA A 150 7.85 12.16 29.75
CA ALA A 150 6.76 11.33 29.27
C ALA A 150 6.20 11.89 27.96
N LYS A 151 5.85 11.02 27.01
CA LYS A 151 5.31 11.40 25.71
C LYS A 151 4.22 10.46 25.22
N LEU A 152 3.34 11.04 24.40
CA LEU A 152 2.25 10.36 23.71
C LEU A 152 2.29 10.72 22.23
N ASP A 153 2.31 9.71 21.36
CA ASP A 153 2.04 9.86 19.94
C ASP A 153 0.74 9.14 19.57
N GLU A 154 -0.17 9.84 18.90
CA GLU A 154 -1.36 9.25 18.29
C GLU A 154 -1.39 9.55 16.80
N GLY A 155 -1.73 8.53 16.00
CA GLY A 155 -1.80 8.63 14.55
C GLY A 155 -3.10 8.07 14.02
N TYR A 156 -3.68 8.75 13.05
CA TYR A 156 -4.84 8.28 12.29
C TYR A 156 -4.48 8.27 10.82
N ARG A 157 -4.71 7.15 10.14
CA ARG A 157 -4.45 6.98 8.72
C ARG A 157 -5.69 6.42 8.04
N ASN A 158 -6.13 7.07 6.98
CA ASN A 158 -7.26 6.68 6.16
C ASN A 158 -6.78 6.47 4.73
N TYR A 159 -6.95 5.27 4.20
CA TYR A 159 -6.74 4.94 2.80
C TYR A 159 -8.09 4.57 2.20
N THR A 160 -8.40 5.07 1.01
CA THR A 160 -9.61 4.69 0.27
C THR A 160 -9.32 4.58 -1.21
N THR A 161 -9.56 3.42 -1.78
CA THR A 161 -9.47 3.15 -3.23
C THR A 161 -10.85 2.79 -3.75
N ALA A 162 -11.29 3.45 -4.81
CA ALA A 162 -12.50 3.11 -5.54
C ALA A 162 -12.16 2.84 -7.01
N LEU A 163 -12.72 1.77 -7.58
CA LEU A 163 -12.52 1.38 -8.97
C LEU A 163 -13.86 1.12 -9.64
N ILE A 164 -13.99 1.59 -10.88
CA ILE A 164 -15.06 1.19 -11.79
C ILE A 164 -14.45 0.79 -13.14
N GLU A 165 -14.90 -0.33 -13.68
CA GLU A 165 -14.50 -0.82 -14.99
C GLU A 165 -15.71 -1.22 -15.82
N ASN A 166 -15.78 -0.70 -17.04
CA ASN A 166 -16.76 -1.09 -18.05
C ASN A 166 -16.03 -1.84 -19.15
N ILE A 167 -16.39 -3.10 -19.40
CA ILE A 167 -15.75 -3.95 -20.39
C ILE A 167 -16.80 -4.49 -21.34
N LEU A 168 -16.62 -4.24 -22.63
CA LEU A 168 -17.42 -4.80 -23.70
C LEU A 168 -16.56 -5.77 -24.51
N THR A 169 -16.99 -7.02 -24.62
CA THR A 169 -16.28 -8.06 -25.38
C THR A 169 -17.20 -8.65 -26.43
N TYR A 170 -16.77 -8.64 -27.69
CA TYR A 170 -17.41 -9.30 -28.80
C TYR A 170 -16.57 -10.49 -29.25
N THR A 171 -17.18 -11.66 -29.37
CA THR A 171 -16.57 -12.87 -29.94
C THR A 171 -17.33 -13.31 -31.17
N ALA A 172 -16.60 -13.78 -32.18
CA ALA A 172 -17.16 -14.35 -33.40
C ALA A 172 -16.31 -15.51 -33.92
N GLN A 173 -16.98 -16.58 -34.33
CA GLN A 173 -16.37 -17.74 -34.96
C GLN A 173 -16.98 -17.96 -36.36
N PHE A 174 -16.11 -18.02 -37.37
CA PHE A 174 -16.51 -18.25 -38.76
C PHE A 174 -15.52 -19.20 -39.43
N GLY A 175 -15.97 -20.44 -39.67
CA GLY A 175 -15.09 -21.50 -40.17
C GLY A 175 -13.93 -21.76 -39.22
N LYS A 176 -12.70 -21.53 -39.71
CA LYS A 176 -11.46 -21.70 -38.93
C LYS A 176 -11.02 -20.43 -38.18
N HIS A 177 -11.76 -19.34 -38.34
CA HIS A 177 -11.40 -18.06 -37.77
C HIS A 177 -12.15 -17.84 -36.45
N ASN A 178 -11.40 -17.43 -35.43
CA ASN A 178 -11.93 -16.96 -34.15
C ASN A 178 -11.43 -15.54 -33.93
N LEU A 179 -12.36 -14.61 -33.74
CA LEU A 179 -12.10 -13.21 -33.47
C LEU A 179 -12.68 -12.86 -32.10
N GLU A 180 -11.91 -12.18 -31.28
CA GLU A 180 -12.34 -11.57 -30.03
C GLU A 180 -11.88 -10.12 -30.01
N VAL A 181 -12.82 -9.21 -29.79
CA VAL A 181 -12.57 -7.77 -29.70
C VAL A 181 -13.08 -7.28 -28.35
N THR A 182 -12.23 -6.58 -27.61
CA THR A 182 -12.58 -6.00 -26.31
C THR A 182 -12.34 -4.50 -26.33
N ALA A 183 -13.33 -3.74 -25.85
CA ALA A 183 -13.19 -2.34 -25.49
C ALA A 183 -13.41 -2.20 -23.98
N GLY A 184 -12.58 -1.43 -23.32
CA GLY A 184 -12.65 -1.23 -21.87
C GLY A 184 -12.44 0.21 -21.47
N GLN A 185 -13.11 0.64 -20.42
CA GLN A 185 -12.86 1.88 -19.70
C GLN A 185 -12.63 1.54 -18.24
N THR A 186 -11.59 2.11 -17.63
CA THR A 186 -11.38 2.01 -16.17
C THR A 186 -11.20 3.39 -15.56
N TYR A 187 -11.65 3.54 -14.33
CA TYR A 187 -11.42 4.72 -13.52
C TYR A 187 -11.14 4.29 -12.08
N GLN A 188 -9.99 4.68 -11.56
CA GLN A 188 -9.56 4.44 -10.18
C GLN A 188 -9.33 5.78 -9.47
N ASN A 189 -9.73 5.84 -8.21
CA ASN A 189 -9.52 6.98 -7.32
C ASN A 189 -8.95 6.48 -5.99
N ASP A 190 -7.73 6.91 -5.67
CA ASP A 190 -7.05 6.65 -4.41
C ASP A 190 -7.00 7.93 -3.56
N ASN A 191 -7.40 7.81 -2.30
CA ASN A 191 -7.38 8.90 -1.34
C ASN A 191 -6.61 8.45 -0.11
N TYR A 192 -5.72 9.31 0.36
CA TYR A 192 -4.98 9.11 1.59
C TYR A 192 -5.13 10.36 2.46
N ASN A 193 -5.46 10.16 3.73
CA ASN A 193 -5.50 11.22 4.73
C ASN A 193 -4.83 10.72 6.01
N THR A 194 -4.04 11.58 6.65
CA THR A 194 -3.48 11.31 7.96
C THR A 194 -3.55 12.53 8.87
N LEU A 195 -3.70 12.24 10.17
CA LEU A 195 -3.60 13.18 11.26
C LEU A 195 -2.69 12.55 12.30
N THR A 196 -1.69 13.28 12.76
CA THR A 196 -0.83 12.87 13.87
C THR A 196 -0.88 13.91 14.97
N GLY A 197 -0.85 13.45 16.21
CA GLY A 197 -0.70 14.25 17.40
C GLY A 197 0.47 13.74 18.22
N HIS A 198 1.22 14.66 18.80
CA HIS A 198 2.35 14.40 19.66
C HIS A 198 2.23 15.31 20.89
N ALA A 199 2.45 14.75 22.07
CA ALA A 199 2.43 15.48 23.32
C ALA A 199 3.59 15.04 24.22
N GLU A 200 4.16 15.99 24.97
CA GLU A 200 5.28 15.77 25.90
C GLU A 200 5.04 16.49 27.23
N GLY A 201 5.74 16.05 28.28
CA GLY A 201 5.72 16.72 29.58
C GLY A 201 4.44 16.44 30.35
N PHE A 202 4.06 15.17 30.51
CA PHE A 202 2.88 14.80 31.28
C PHE A 202 3.17 14.82 32.79
N ALA A 203 2.21 15.27 33.59
CA ALA A 203 2.25 15.19 35.05
C ALA A 203 1.70 13.85 35.56
N GLU A 204 2.27 13.33 36.66
CA GLU A 204 1.74 12.15 37.34
C GLU A 204 0.52 12.50 38.25
N PRO A 205 -0.49 11.62 38.36
CA PRO A 205 -0.64 10.36 37.65
C PRO A 205 -0.98 10.57 36.17
N TYR A 206 -0.30 9.81 35.29
CA TYR A 206 -0.43 9.97 33.85
C TYR A 206 -1.87 9.77 33.37
N LYS A 207 -2.35 10.74 32.59
CA LYS A 207 -3.60 10.65 31.82
C LYS A 207 -3.26 10.81 30.34
N MET A 208 -3.34 9.72 29.59
CA MET A 208 -2.89 9.60 28.20
C MET A 208 -3.85 10.24 27.20
N GLU A 209 -4.11 11.53 27.38
CA GLU A 209 -4.81 12.38 26.41
C GLU A 209 -3.81 13.43 25.93
N LEU A 210 -3.71 13.67 24.61
CA LEU A 210 -2.76 14.63 24.06
C LEU A 210 -2.83 16.00 24.77
N ALA A 211 -4.03 16.43 25.16
CA ALA A 211 -4.26 17.71 25.84
C ALA A 211 -3.65 17.82 27.26
N ASN A 212 -3.20 16.71 27.86
CA ASN A 212 -2.57 16.71 29.19
C ASN A 212 -1.04 16.85 29.14
N GLY A 213 -0.43 16.91 27.96
CA GLY A 213 0.99 17.25 27.83
C GLY A 213 1.22 18.76 27.95
N GLU A 214 2.35 19.15 28.55
CA GLU A 214 2.82 20.54 28.59
C GLU A 214 3.06 21.13 27.19
N SER A 215 3.56 20.31 26.27
CA SER A 215 3.78 20.67 24.87
C SER A 215 2.98 19.76 23.97
N THR A 216 2.34 20.34 22.95
CA THR A 216 1.57 19.58 21.95
C THR A 216 1.87 20.07 20.54
N VAL A 217 2.04 19.11 19.63
CA VAL A 217 2.23 19.36 18.20
C VAL A 217 1.29 18.44 17.44
N SER A 218 0.69 18.95 16.36
CA SER A 218 -0.11 18.13 15.45
C SER A 218 0.28 18.39 14.01
N SER A 219 0.07 17.39 13.16
CA SER A 219 0.28 17.51 11.72
C SER A 219 -0.79 16.74 10.96
N SER A 220 -1.12 17.19 9.76
CA SER A 220 -2.01 16.46 8.87
C SER A 220 -1.49 16.50 7.44
N TYR A 221 -1.86 15.48 6.68
CA TYR A 221 -1.53 15.37 5.27
C TYR A 221 -2.66 14.67 4.53
N SER A 222 -2.96 15.14 3.33
CA SER A 222 -3.93 14.53 2.43
C SER A 222 -3.40 14.48 1.00
N SER A 223 -3.76 13.42 0.28
CA SER A 223 -3.45 13.29 -1.13
C SER A 223 -4.51 12.49 -1.87
N GLN A 224 -4.70 12.83 -3.14
CA GLN A 224 -5.64 12.19 -4.05
C GLN A 224 -4.95 11.84 -5.36
N HIS A 225 -5.22 10.64 -5.86
CA HIS A 225 -4.67 10.12 -7.09
C HIS A 225 -5.77 9.49 -7.94
N TYR A 226 -5.78 9.83 -9.23
CA TYR A 226 -6.76 9.34 -10.18
C TYR A 226 -6.05 8.70 -11.36
N ILE A 227 -6.53 7.53 -11.76
CA ILE A 227 -6.18 6.90 -13.04
C ILE A 227 -7.45 6.77 -13.86
N SER A 228 -7.38 7.20 -15.12
CA SER A 228 -8.42 6.95 -16.11
C SER A 228 -7.82 6.32 -17.35
N SER A 229 -8.38 5.18 -17.74
CA SER A 229 -7.84 4.39 -18.84
C SER A 229 -8.91 4.00 -19.86
N LEU A 230 -8.50 3.97 -21.12
CA LEU A 230 -9.23 3.35 -22.22
C LEU A 230 -8.38 2.22 -22.80
N LEU A 231 -9.02 1.07 -23.03
CA LEU A 231 -8.41 -0.15 -23.54
C LEU A 231 -9.13 -0.57 -24.82
N GLY A 232 -8.36 -0.89 -25.85
CA GLY A 232 -8.82 -1.66 -27.02
C GLY A 232 -7.94 -2.89 -27.19
N ARG A 233 -8.54 -4.06 -27.39
CA ARG A 233 -7.83 -5.31 -27.65
C ARG A 233 -8.50 -6.09 -28.77
N ILE A 234 -7.68 -6.67 -29.64
CA ILE A 234 -8.09 -7.62 -30.66
C ILE A 234 -7.26 -8.87 -30.48
N ASN A 235 -7.93 -10.00 -30.30
CA ASN A 235 -7.35 -11.34 -30.35
C ASN A 235 -7.91 -12.06 -31.56
N TYR A 236 -7.04 -12.62 -32.38
CA TYR A 236 -7.41 -13.38 -33.56
C TYR A 236 -6.67 -14.70 -33.58
N ASN A 237 -7.40 -15.75 -33.92
CA ASN A 237 -6.89 -17.10 -34.00
C ASN A 237 -7.40 -17.73 -35.30
N TYR A 238 -6.46 -18.19 -36.13
CA TYR A 238 -6.77 -19.00 -37.31
C TYR A 238 -6.39 -20.47 -37.08
N ASP A 239 -7.40 -21.33 -37.13
CA ASP A 239 -7.31 -22.80 -37.08
C ASP A 239 -6.54 -23.32 -35.85
N GLU A 240 -6.51 -22.52 -34.78
CA GLU A 240 -5.70 -22.75 -33.57
C GLU A 240 -4.19 -22.80 -33.82
N ARG A 241 -3.74 -22.34 -34.99
CA ARG A 241 -2.36 -22.40 -35.47
C ARG A 241 -1.67 -21.06 -35.41
N TYR A 242 -2.29 -20.03 -35.99
CA TYR A 242 -1.75 -18.67 -35.99
C TYR A 242 -2.54 -17.81 -35.03
N LEU A 243 -1.83 -17.19 -34.10
CA LEU A 243 -2.38 -16.37 -33.03
C LEU A 243 -1.86 -14.95 -33.23
N LEU A 244 -2.75 -13.98 -33.26
CA LEU A 244 -2.43 -12.55 -33.27
C LEU A 244 -3.14 -11.91 -32.08
N SER A 245 -2.42 -11.08 -31.34
CA SER A 245 -2.99 -10.24 -30.29
C SER A 245 -2.45 -8.84 -30.47
N ALA A 246 -3.34 -7.85 -30.57
CA ALA A 246 -2.99 -6.45 -30.61
C ALA A 246 -3.78 -5.73 -29.52
N THR A 247 -3.11 -4.88 -28.74
CA THR A 247 -3.73 -4.09 -27.68
C THR A 247 -3.23 -2.66 -27.79
N ILE A 248 -4.12 -1.70 -27.59
CA ILE A 248 -3.77 -0.30 -27.39
C ILE A 248 -4.46 0.19 -26.11
N ARG A 249 -3.69 0.89 -25.29
CA ARG A 249 -4.22 1.57 -24.10
C ARG A 249 -3.92 3.05 -24.18
N ARG A 250 -4.84 3.86 -23.68
CA ARG A 250 -4.62 5.26 -23.34
C ARG A 250 -4.84 5.38 -21.84
N ASP A 251 -3.76 5.50 -21.08
CA ASP A 251 -3.82 5.64 -19.62
C ASP A 251 -3.51 7.09 -19.27
N GLY A 252 -4.23 7.67 -18.31
CA GLY A 252 -3.92 8.97 -17.76
C GLY A 252 -3.92 9.00 -16.24
N SER A 253 -2.94 9.71 -15.67
CA SER A 253 -2.72 9.81 -14.22
C SER A 253 -2.73 11.25 -13.76
N SER A 254 -3.36 11.53 -12.63
CA SER A 254 -3.37 12.87 -12.01
C SER A 254 -2.03 13.34 -11.46
N ARG A 255 -1.03 12.46 -11.40
CA ARG A 255 0.35 12.80 -10.99
C ARG A 255 1.09 13.64 -12.02
N PHE A 256 0.66 13.61 -13.27
CA PHE A 256 1.23 14.44 -14.33
C PHE A 256 0.42 15.72 -14.52
N SER A 257 1.08 16.75 -15.07
CA SER A 257 0.42 17.99 -15.48
C SER A 257 -0.64 17.73 -16.55
N GLU A 258 -1.59 18.64 -16.71
CA GLU A 258 -2.64 18.51 -17.73
C GLU A 258 -2.10 18.29 -19.14
N ALA A 259 -0.96 18.91 -19.48
CA ALA A 259 -0.32 18.78 -20.79
C ALA A 259 0.21 17.36 -21.07
N ASN A 260 0.65 16.63 -20.03
CA ASN A 260 1.29 15.32 -20.15
C ASN A 260 0.48 14.20 -19.46
N ARG A 261 -0.80 14.46 -19.18
CA ARG A 261 -1.64 13.60 -18.36
C ARG A 261 -1.87 12.22 -18.96
N PHE A 262 -1.79 12.08 -20.29
CA PHE A 262 -2.14 10.87 -21.02
C PHE A 262 -0.98 10.32 -21.82
N GLY A 263 -0.77 9.00 -21.73
CA GLY A 263 0.15 8.24 -22.58
C GLY A 263 -0.56 7.16 -23.39
N TYR A 264 0.03 6.76 -24.53
CA TYR A 264 -0.46 5.67 -25.36
C TYR A 264 0.50 4.48 -25.31
N PHE A 265 -0.04 3.30 -25.02
CA PHE A 265 0.73 2.09 -24.77
C PHE A 265 0.26 0.96 -25.70
N PRO A 266 0.73 0.94 -26.96
CA PRO A 266 0.44 -0.14 -27.88
C PRO A 266 1.29 -1.37 -27.59
N SER A 267 0.74 -2.55 -27.89
CA SER A 267 1.45 -3.82 -27.88
C SER A 267 0.87 -4.76 -28.94
N VAL A 268 1.75 -5.61 -29.48
CA VAL A 268 1.39 -6.65 -30.45
C VAL A 268 2.15 -7.92 -30.14
N SER A 269 1.49 -9.07 -30.29
CA SER A 269 2.08 -10.38 -30.16
C SER A 269 1.59 -11.29 -31.27
N VAL A 270 2.50 -12.08 -31.81
CA VAL A 270 2.22 -13.16 -32.75
C VAL A 270 2.64 -14.49 -32.12
N GLY A 271 1.87 -15.53 -32.39
CA GLY A 271 2.15 -16.88 -31.95
C GLY A 271 1.87 -17.88 -33.06
N TRP A 272 2.73 -18.88 -33.18
CA TRP A 272 2.60 -19.96 -34.14
C TRP A 272 2.76 -21.30 -33.46
N LYS A 273 1.71 -22.12 -33.49
CA LYS A 273 1.75 -23.51 -33.03
C LYS A 273 2.26 -24.41 -34.14
N ILE A 274 3.57 -24.68 -34.11
CA ILE A 274 4.26 -25.51 -35.10
C ILE A 274 3.79 -26.96 -35.01
N ASN A 275 3.48 -27.44 -33.78
CA ASN A 275 2.97 -28.79 -33.56
C ASN A 275 1.65 -29.10 -34.27
N LYS A 276 0.88 -28.08 -34.68
CA LYS A 276 -0.35 -28.25 -35.44
C LYS A 276 -0.15 -28.23 -36.96
N GLU A 277 1.09 -28.09 -37.44
CA GLU A 277 1.38 -28.07 -38.86
C GLU A 277 1.53 -29.49 -39.44
N LYS A 278 1.04 -29.69 -40.66
CA LYS A 278 1.09 -31.00 -41.34
C LYS A 278 2.52 -31.55 -41.53
N PHE A 279 3.52 -30.66 -41.54
CA PHE A 279 4.93 -31.03 -41.68
C PHE A 279 5.56 -31.48 -40.36
N PHE A 280 4.97 -31.11 -39.22
CA PHE A 280 5.48 -31.47 -37.90
C PHE A 280 4.87 -32.82 -37.49
N LYS A 281 5.60 -33.90 -37.74
CA LYS A 281 5.15 -35.29 -37.50
C LYS A 281 5.83 -35.96 -36.31
N VAL A 282 6.35 -35.17 -35.36
CA VAL A 282 6.97 -35.70 -34.15
C VAL A 282 5.86 -36.25 -33.24
N ASP A 283 6.12 -37.40 -32.62
CA ASP A 283 5.18 -38.06 -31.70
C ASP A 283 4.81 -37.13 -30.53
N GLU A 284 3.53 -37.04 -30.19
CA GLU A 284 3.02 -36.23 -29.07
C GLU A 284 3.55 -36.68 -27.71
N HIS A 285 3.98 -37.95 -27.59
CA HIS A 285 4.65 -38.46 -26.38
C HIS A 285 6.09 -37.93 -26.24
N ILE A 286 6.70 -37.46 -27.33
CA ILE A 286 8.03 -36.84 -27.32
C ILE A 286 7.91 -35.32 -27.18
N ILE A 287 7.03 -34.69 -27.97
CA ILE A 287 6.76 -33.24 -27.92
C ILE A 287 5.24 -33.01 -27.97
N SER A 288 4.66 -32.67 -26.82
CA SER A 288 3.21 -32.44 -26.68
C SER A 288 2.77 -31.09 -27.26
N GLU A 289 3.57 -30.03 -27.10
CA GLU A 289 3.32 -28.73 -27.72
C GLU A 289 4.62 -28.05 -28.13
N LEU A 290 4.67 -27.58 -29.38
CA LEU A 290 5.73 -26.70 -29.87
C LEU A 290 5.11 -25.41 -30.40
N LYS A 291 5.38 -24.31 -29.70
CA LYS A 291 4.85 -22.99 -30.01
C LYS A 291 5.95 -21.95 -30.03
N LEU A 292 6.03 -21.19 -31.12
CA LEU A 292 6.86 -20.00 -31.22
C LEU A 292 6.03 -18.75 -30.92
N ARG A 293 6.59 -17.81 -30.16
CA ARG A 293 5.92 -16.54 -29.83
C ARG A 293 6.90 -15.38 -29.94
N ALA A 294 6.45 -14.29 -30.53
CA ALA A 294 7.13 -13.00 -30.51
C ALA A 294 6.16 -11.91 -30.05
N SER A 295 6.66 -10.89 -29.35
CA SER A 295 5.86 -9.76 -28.89
C SER A 295 6.69 -8.51 -28.75
N TYR A 296 6.06 -7.36 -28.99
CA TYR A 296 6.62 -6.05 -28.78
C TYR A 296 5.54 -5.15 -28.16
N GLY A 297 5.92 -4.28 -27.22
CA GLY A 297 4.99 -3.36 -26.59
C GLY A 297 5.68 -2.23 -25.85
N VAL A 298 4.97 -1.13 -25.70
CA VAL A 298 5.39 0.04 -24.92
C VAL A 298 4.65 0.03 -23.58
N LEU A 299 5.36 0.30 -22.49
CA LEU A 299 4.80 0.33 -21.14
C LEU A 299 4.94 1.73 -20.53
N GLY A 300 4.00 2.09 -19.67
CA GLY A 300 4.02 3.31 -18.87
C GLY A 300 4.38 3.04 -17.42
N ASN A 301 4.94 4.04 -16.75
CA ASN A 301 5.18 4.01 -15.31
C ASN A 301 4.90 5.40 -14.72
N GLU A 302 3.83 5.51 -13.93
CA GLU A 302 3.44 6.72 -13.21
C GLU A 302 3.88 6.75 -11.74
N ASN A 303 4.88 5.95 -11.35
CA ASN A 303 5.37 5.88 -9.96
C ASN A 303 6.24 7.10 -9.58
N ILE A 304 5.62 8.27 -9.59
CA ILE A 304 6.13 9.53 -9.08
C ILE A 304 5.28 9.99 -7.89
N GLY A 305 5.80 10.90 -7.07
CA GLY A 305 5.07 11.46 -5.93
C GLY A 305 3.80 12.21 -6.36
N GLU A 306 2.81 12.27 -5.47
CA GLU A 306 1.60 13.05 -5.70
C GLU A 306 1.95 14.54 -5.83
N TYR A 307 1.24 15.23 -6.74
CA TYR A 307 1.41 16.66 -6.99
C TYR A 307 2.84 17.10 -7.38
N ALA A 308 3.71 16.18 -7.83
CA ALA A 308 5.10 16.50 -8.17
C ALA A 308 5.26 17.55 -9.30
N TYR A 309 4.21 17.74 -10.12
CA TYR A 309 4.16 18.80 -11.13
C TYR A 309 3.84 20.19 -10.58
N LEU A 310 3.33 20.28 -9.34
CA LEU A 310 3.04 21.55 -8.67
C LEU A 310 4.29 22.06 -7.96
N GLN A 311 4.40 23.38 -7.87
CA GLN A 311 5.46 24.00 -7.10
C GLN A 311 5.21 23.78 -5.61
N SER A 312 6.16 23.14 -4.92
CA SER A 312 6.06 22.95 -3.47
C SER A 312 6.41 24.25 -2.77
N VAL A 313 5.75 24.52 -1.65
CA VAL A 313 5.95 25.72 -0.86
C VAL A 313 6.44 25.30 0.52
N ASN A 314 7.69 25.63 0.85
CA ASN A 314 8.25 25.41 2.18
C ASN A 314 7.83 26.58 3.09
N ARG A 315 6.95 26.30 4.06
CA ARG A 315 6.43 27.29 5.01
C ARG A 315 7.26 27.41 6.29
N ASN A 316 8.30 26.59 6.44
CA ASN A 316 9.17 26.51 7.61
C ASN A 316 10.57 27.07 7.31
N TYR A 317 10.71 27.93 6.30
CA TYR A 317 12.01 28.53 6.02
C TYR A 317 12.29 29.58 7.08
N VAL A 318 13.34 29.36 7.88
CA VAL A 318 13.68 30.24 8.99
C VAL A 318 14.43 31.46 8.45
N TYR A 319 13.86 32.63 8.68
CA TYR A 319 14.51 33.92 8.47
C TYR A 319 14.90 34.51 9.83
N ASN A 320 16.03 35.20 9.87
CA ASN A 320 16.40 36.03 11.01
C ASN A 320 16.11 37.49 10.63
N PHE A 321 15.13 38.10 11.31
CA PHE A 321 14.87 39.53 11.22
C PHE A 321 15.12 40.16 12.59
N ASN A 322 16.08 41.09 12.69
CA ASN A 322 16.44 41.78 13.93
C ASN A 322 16.67 40.84 15.13
N ASN A 323 17.47 39.78 14.93
CA ASN A 323 17.74 38.74 15.94
C ASN A 323 16.52 37.92 16.41
N ALA A 324 15.37 38.02 15.75
CA ALA A 324 14.21 37.18 16.01
C ALA A 324 14.03 36.14 14.89
N VAL A 325 13.70 34.90 15.27
CA VAL A 325 13.37 33.80 14.35
C VAL A 325 11.97 34.05 13.79
N VAL A 326 11.87 34.21 12.48
CA VAL A 326 10.60 34.37 11.75
C VAL A 326 10.48 33.26 10.72
N TYR A 327 9.39 32.51 10.77
CA TYR A 327 9.09 31.52 9.73
C TYR A 327 8.50 32.21 8.52
N GLY A 328 9.15 32.07 7.37
CA GLY A 328 8.68 32.57 6.09
C GLY A 328 8.43 31.45 5.10
N VAL A 329 7.83 31.85 3.99
CA VAL A 329 7.36 30.93 2.95
C VAL A 329 8.26 31.07 1.72
N VAL A 330 8.89 29.99 1.28
CA VAL A 330 9.69 29.95 0.04
C VAL A 330 9.15 28.92 -0.93
N SER A 331 9.13 29.29 -2.21
CA SER A 331 8.66 28.40 -3.27
C SER A 331 9.81 27.55 -3.79
N LEU A 332 9.71 26.23 -3.64
CA LEU A 332 10.69 25.27 -4.14
C LEU A 332 10.30 24.88 -5.57
N ARG A 333 11.09 25.34 -6.53
CA ARG A 333 10.91 24.99 -7.94
C ARG A 333 11.70 23.71 -8.25
N LEU A 334 11.01 22.60 -8.47
CA LEU A 334 11.63 21.40 -9.03
C LEU A 334 11.66 21.56 -10.55
N TRP A 335 12.84 21.66 -11.16
CA TRP A 335 13.00 21.54 -12.60
C TRP A 335 12.95 20.05 -12.95
N MET A 336 11.77 19.54 -13.30
CA MET A 336 11.67 18.22 -13.93
C MET A 336 11.90 18.40 -15.42
N ILE A 337 13.11 18.04 -15.87
CA ILE A 337 13.40 17.85 -17.31
C ILE A 337 12.70 16.55 -17.70
N ILE A 338 11.78 16.65 -18.66
CA ILE A 338 11.00 15.55 -19.23
C ILE A 338 11.86 14.81 -20.24
#